data_AF-A0A7Y6XHI8-F1
#
_entry.id   AF-A0A7Y6XHI8-F1
#
_cell.length_a   1.000
_cell.length_b   1.000
_cell.length_c   1.000
_cell.angle_alpha   90.00
_cell.angle_beta   90.00
_cell.angle_gamma   90.00
#
_symmetry.space_group_name_H-M   'P 1'
#
loop_
_entity.id
_entity.type
_entity.pdbx_description
1 polymer ?
#
loop_
_entity_poly.entity_id
_entity_poly.type
_entity_poly.pdbx_seq_one_letter_code
_entity_poly.pdbx_strand_id
1 'polypeptide(L)'
;MRDSLALHLALFRRQRAQIARVVDGQTDAFRSYEARYRRRTASYRRVLPLADVHQRVLASDVVYVGDYHTLPLAQQTYLELVEHALTSGRRVVMALECIEGRHQTSVDAWRSGRLSERSLLAKLGGDTDGAGFGPGAPLRTLLAFARRHRLEVVGIDRRAQGERSLALRDAYAAERIARAARAEDRPLVLVLVGQYHVAPCHLPAQVERALGDDTRRGLVVYQNAEGVWWRLARDGRMGVAEAVELADDTVCLLNASPVVCQQSFLDYLEAEAGDSPLMDRGASERFREMAALIGRLAGVPVVRALESVEVATVADGDVLARIQRRGRFTQAELSQLRRHILSRESSYIPRARTAYLASLSLNHAAEEAAHFVRHCAVGSAMEAPRTASEAFYARCMEEALGFFGSRLVNPRRTCLGLADWARRFGESRGVERQVSAFVLAHKAAELEAPEEAVKLLPLRKDRLFHGVSHALGYLLGDRLYRAFDEGRLAKAEVRALFRDPFADARTVYFTWAERLRD
;
A
#
# COMPACT_ATOMS: atom_id res chain seq x y z
N MET A 1 -6.47 -11.78 -20.37
CA MET A 1 -7.12 -10.52 -19.91
C MET A 1 -8.27 -10.75 -18.93
N ARG A 2 -9.30 -11.56 -19.23
CA ARG A 2 -10.45 -11.78 -18.31
C ARG A 2 -10.05 -12.34 -16.92
N ASP A 3 -9.09 -13.26 -16.87
CA ASP A 3 -8.63 -13.83 -15.61
C ASP A 3 -7.90 -12.83 -14.71
N SER A 4 -7.08 -11.96 -15.30
CA SER A 4 -6.40 -10.86 -14.60
C SER A 4 -7.41 -9.84 -14.07
N LEU A 5 -8.45 -9.50 -14.84
CA LEU A 5 -9.48 -8.56 -14.39
C LEU A 5 -10.26 -9.11 -13.18
N ALA A 6 -10.59 -10.40 -13.20
CA ALA A 6 -11.25 -11.05 -12.07
C ALA A 6 -10.34 -11.14 -10.82
N LEU A 7 -9.02 -11.21 -10.99
CA LEU A 7 -8.05 -11.15 -9.88
C LEU A 7 -8.07 -9.75 -9.25
N HIS A 8 -7.91 -8.70 -10.07
CA HIS A 8 -7.97 -7.32 -9.60
C HIS A 8 -9.29 -7.01 -8.89
N LEU A 9 -10.42 -7.48 -9.43
CA LEU A 9 -11.73 -7.25 -8.80
C LEU A 9 -11.85 -7.95 -7.44
N ALA A 10 -11.27 -9.15 -7.30
CA ALA A 10 -11.24 -9.86 -6.03
C ALA A 10 -10.32 -9.16 -5.01
N LEU A 11 -9.12 -8.73 -5.42
CA LEU A 11 -8.20 -7.93 -4.59
C LEU A 11 -8.87 -6.64 -4.12
N PHE A 12 -9.47 -5.90 -5.04
CA PHE A 12 -10.19 -4.67 -4.78
C PHE A 12 -11.32 -4.86 -3.75
N ARG A 13 -12.19 -5.87 -3.93
CA ARG A 13 -13.29 -6.13 -2.99
C ARG A 13 -12.78 -6.44 -1.60
N ARG A 14 -11.70 -7.21 -1.50
CA ARG A 14 -11.06 -7.56 -0.23
C ARG A 14 -10.39 -6.33 0.41
N GLN A 15 -9.69 -5.53 -0.38
CA GLN A 15 -9.09 -4.27 0.05
C GLN A 15 -10.09 -3.31 0.61
N ARG A 16 -11.17 -3.06 -0.12
CA ARG A 16 -12.30 -2.25 0.33
C ARG A 16 -12.91 -2.76 1.64
N ALA A 17 -13.08 -4.07 1.80
CA ALA A 17 -13.63 -4.65 3.03
C ALA A 17 -12.73 -4.42 4.25
N GLN A 18 -11.41 -4.43 4.08
CA GLN A 18 -10.47 -4.14 5.18
C GLN A 18 -10.45 -2.65 5.52
N ILE A 19 -10.38 -1.79 4.50
CA ILE A 19 -10.44 -0.33 4.69
C ILE A 19 -11.71 0.03 5.48
N ALA A 20 -12.85 -0.56 5.11
CA ALA A 20 -14.11 -0.34 5.81
C ALA A 20 -14.10 -0.76 7.30
N ARG A 21 -13.26 -1.72 7.71
CA ARG A 21 -13.13 -2.12 9.12
C ARG A 21 -12.26 -1.17 9.93
N VAL A 22 -11.31 -0.48 9.29
CA VAL A 22 -10.39 0.45 9.96
C VAL A 22 -10.96 1.87 10.00
N VAL A 23 -11.71 2.25 8.96
CA VAL A 23 -12.35 3.59 8.84
C VAL A 23 -13.72 3.61 9.55
N ASP A 24 -13.81 3.03 10.75
CA ASP A 24 -15.06 2.89 11.50
C ASP A 24 -15.77 4.25 11.71
N GLY A 25 -17.10 4.26 11.78
CA GLY A 25 -17.87 5.46 12.15
C GLY A 25 -18.18 6.51 11.06
N GLN A 26 -18.25 6.13 9.77
CA GLN A 26 -18.68 7.07 8.72
C GLN A 26 -20.12 7.57 8.93
N THR A 27 -20.28 8.89 9.11
CA THR A 27 -21.58 9.56 9.25
C THR A 27 -22.38 9.51 7.94
N ASP A 28 -23.71 9.64 8.02
CA ASP A 28 -24.55 9.68 6.81
C ASP A 28 -24.23 10.89 5.91
N ALA A 29 -23.78 11.99 6.51
CA ALA A 29 -23.27 13.14 5.79
C ALA A 29 -22.05 12.79 4.93
N PHE A 30 -21.09 12.03 5.48
CA PHE A 30 -19.92 11.54 4.73
C PHE A 30 -20.34 10.62 3.58
N ARG A 31 -21.21 9.64 3.85
CA ARG A 31 -21.71 8.70 2.82
C ARG A 31 -22.42 9.42 1.68
N SER A 32 -23.24 10.42 1.99
CA SER A 32 -23.92 11.26 1.00
C SER A 32 -22.93 12.07 0.16
N TYR A 33 -21.89 12.62 0.80
CA TYR A 33 -20.81 13.34 0.14
C TYR A 33 -20.05 12.43 -0.84
N GLU A 34 -19.60 11.25 -0.38
CA GLU A 34 -18.95 10.26 -1.23
C GLU A 34 -19.87 9.78 -2.39
N ALA A 35 -21.16 9.56 -2.12
CA ALA A 35 -22.11 9.10 -3.14
C ALA A 35 -22.26 10.10 -4.29
N ARG A 36 -22.21 11.42 -4.02
CA ARG A 36 -22.23 12.46 -5.07
C ARG A 36 -21.00 12.36 -5.98
N TYR A 37 -19.82 12.15 -5.40
CA TYR A 37 -18.59 11.88 -6.17
C TYR A 37 -18.72 10.61 -7.03
N ARG A 38 -19.15 9.50 -6.43
CA ARG A 38 -19.28 8.21 -7.12
C ARG A 38 -20.25 8.25 -8.30
N ARG A 39 -21.37 8.99 -8.18
CA ARG A 39 -22.33 9.15 -9.29
C ARG A 39 -21.69 9.83 -10.50
N ARG A 40 -20.88 10.87 -10.28
CA ARG A 40 -20.21 11.63 -11.35
C ARG A 40 -19.06 10.87 -12.00
N THR A 41 -18.48 9.92 -11.28
CA THR A 41 -17.34 9.09 -11.72
C THR A 41 -17.73 7.65 -12.08
N ALA A 42 -19.03 7.36 -12.22
CA ALA A 42 -19.52 6.02 -12.54
C ALA A 42 -19.29 5.61 -14.01
N SER A 43 -19.07 6.59 -14.90
CA SER A 43 -18.91 6.38 -16.33
C SER A 43 -18.00 7.44 -16.95
N TYR A 44 -17.54 7.16 -18.17
CA TYR A 44 -16.85 8.11 -19.02
C TYR A 44 -17.60 8.26 -20.37
N ARG A 45 -17.37 9.37 -21.08
CA ARG A 45 -17.91 9.66 -22.42
C ARG A 45 -17.01 9.11 -23.52
N ARG A 46 -15.72 9.45 -23.47
CA ARG A 46 -14.71 9.04 -24.46
C ARG A 46 -13.32 9.00 -23.85
N VAL A 47 -12.40 8.29 -24.51
CA VAL A 47 -10.97 8.34 -24.21
C VAL A 47 -10.39 9.63 -24.78
N LEU A 48 -9.46 10.23 -24.04
CA LEU A 48 -8.75 11.45 -24.40
C LEU A 48 -7.25 11.16 -24.51
N PRO A 49 -6.56 11.71 -25.52
CA PRO A 49 -5.12 11.86 -25.48
C PRO A 49 -4.70 12.75 -24.31
N LEU A 50 -3.55 12.49 -23.71
CA LEU A 50 -3.03 13.33 -22.61
C LEU A 50 -2.81 14.79 -23.05
N ALA A 51 -2.43 15.00 -24.31
CA ALA A 51 -2.29 16.34 -24.90
C ALA A 51 -3.60 17.16 -24.82
N ASP A 52 -4.77 16.54 -24.96
CA ASP A 52 -6.05 17.23 -24.83
C ASP A 52 -6.29 17.70 -23.39
N VAL A 53 -5.88 16.90 -22.40
CA VAL A 53 -5.97 17.28 -20.98
C VAL A 53 -5.07 18.49 -20.70
N HIS A 54 -3.84 18.44 -21.19
CA HIS A 54 -2.88 19.52 -21.10
C HIS A 54 -3.41 20.84 -21.69
N GLN A 55 -4.01 20.79 -22.88
CA GLN A 55 -4.64 21.97 -23.49
C GLN A 55 -5.80 22.52 -22.64
N ARG A 56 -6.62 21.66 -22.03
CA ARG A 56 -7.71 22.10 -21.13
C ARG A 56 -7.17 22.74 -19.85
N VAL A 57 -6.07 22.23 -19.30
CA VAL A 57 -5.38 22.84 -18.16
C VAL A 57 -4.90 24.24 -18.51
N LEU A 58 -4.20 24.41 -19.63
CA LEU A 58 -3.71 25.72 -20.08
C LEU A 58 -4.85 26.73 -20.31
N ALA A 59 -5.99 26.26 -20.80
CA ALA A 59 -7.13 27.10 -21.14
C ALA A 59 -8.05 27.43 -19.94
N SER A 60 -7.77 26.90 -18.75
CA SER A 60 -8.55 27.12 -17.52
C SER A 60 -8.02 28.31 -16.71
N ASP A 61 -8.75 28.76 -15.70
CA ASP A 61 -8.28 29.71 -14.67
C ASP A 61 -8.01 28.99 -13.34
N VAL A 62 -8.86 28.01 -13.01
CA VAL A 62 -8.73 27.19 -11.80
C VAL A 62 -8.85 25.72 -12.18
N VAL A 63 -7.89 24.90 -11.78
CA VAL A 63 -7.88 23.46 -12.04
C VAL A 63 -7.91 22.71 -10.71
N TYR A 64 -8.94 21.90 -10.50
CA TYR A 64 -9.15 21.09 -9.31
C TYR A 64 -8.66 19.66 -9.55
N VAL A 65 -7.56 19.29 -8.92
CA VAL A 65 -6.95 17.97 -9.08
C VAL A 65 -7.23 17.12 -7.85
N GLY A 66 -7.89 15.98 -8.08
CA GLY A 66 -8.21 15.03 -7.03
C GLY A 66 -6.97 14.28 -6.57
N ASP A 67 -6.74 14.25 -5.26
CA ASP A 67 -5.62 13.55 -4.63
C ASP A 67 -6.09 12.28 -3.93
N TYR A 68 -5.25 11.26 -4.01
CA TYR A 68 -5.32 10.10 -3.13
C TYR A 68 -4.09 10.19 -2.24
N HIS A 69 -4.22 10.79 -1.05
CA HIS A 69 -3.10 11.31 -0.25
C HIS A 69 -1.96 10.32 0.02
N THR A 70 -2.28 9.03 0.05
CA THR A 70 -1.30 7.97 0.31
C THR A 70 -0.63 7.43 -0.96
N LEU A 71 -1.01 7.89 -2.15
CA LEU A 71 -0.49 7.44 -3.44
C LEU A 71 0.51 8.46 -4.02
N PRO A 72 1.83 8.19 -4.00
CA PRO A 72 2.84 9.10 -4.54
C PRO A 72 2.62 9.46 -6.01
N LEU A 73 2.09 8.52 -6.80
CA LEU A 73 1.84 8.73 -8.22
C LEU A 73 0.77 9.79 -8.50
N ALA A 74 -0.22 9.95 -7.60
CA ALA A 74 -1.22 11.00 -7.73
C ALA A 74 -0.59 12.41 -7.57
N GLN A 75 0.40 12.53 -6.69
CA GLN A 75 1.13 13.77 -6.45
C GLN A 75 2.13 14.06 -7.57
N GLN A 76 2.80 13.03 -8.09
CA GLN A 76 3.65 13.18 -9.26
C GLN A 76 2.84 13.68 -10.47
N THR A 77 1.70 13.05 -10.74
CA THR A 77 0.80 13.47 -11.83
C THR A 77 0.33 14.92 -11.63
N TYR A 78 0.01 15.32 -10.40
CA TYR A 78 -0.30 16.72 -10.10
C TYR A 78 0.87 17.66 -10.44
N LEU A 79 2.10 17.32 -10.05
CA LEU A 79 3.28 18.13 -10.35
C LEU A 79 3.57 18.20 -11.85
N GLU A 80 3.32 17.14 -12.62
CA GLU A 80 3.42 17.16 -14.08
C GLU A 80 2.39 18.12 -14.71
N LEU A 81 1.16 18.18 -14.17
CA LEU A 81 0.17 19.19 -14.59
C LEU A 81 0.60 20.61 -14.22
N VAL A 82 1.19 20.81 -13.04
CA VAL A 82 1.75 22.11 -12.63
C VAL A 82 2.91 22.52 -13.54
N GLU A 83 3.81 21.59 -13.87
CA GLU A 83 4.93 21.83 -14.78
C GLU A 83 4.43 22.21 -16.18
N HIS A 84 3.43 21.49 -16.69
CA HIS A 84 2.80 21.84 -17.97
C HIS A 84 2.13 23.21 -17.91
N ALA A 85 1.44 23.53 -16.82
CA ALA A 85 0.82 24.83 -16.61
C ALA A 85 1.81 26.01 -16.68
N LEU A 86 3.09 25.83 -16.32
CA LEU A 86 4.11 26.87 -16.44
C LEU A 86 4.36 27.29 -17.89
N THR A 87 4.05 26.42 -18.86
CA THR A 87 4.18 26.75 -20.30
C THR A 87 3.14 27.78 -20.77
N SER A 88 2.10 28.06 -19.97
CA SER A 88 1.11 29.10 -20.29
C SER A 88 1.66 30.53 -20.25
N GLY A 89 2.81 30.75 -19.61
CA GLY A 89 3.37 32.08 -19.34
C GLY A 89 2.63 32.87 -18.25
N ARG A 90 1.51 32.36 -17.72
CA ARG A 90 0.79 32.95 -16.58
C ARG A 90 1.50 32.63 -15.27
N ARG A 91 1.33 33.48 -14.26
CA ARG A 91 1.70 33.11 -12.89
C ARG A 91 0.90 31.88 -12.47
N VAL A 92 1.60 30.86 -11.98
CA VAL A 92 1.01 29.61 -11.49
C VAL A 92 1.00 29.62 -9.95
N VAL A 93 -0.16 29.33 -9.36
CA VAL A 93 -0.35 29.24 -7.90
C VAL A 93 -0.71 27.81 -7.53
N MET A 94 -0.02 27.23 -6.54
CA MET A 94 -0.36 25.91 -5.97
C MET A 94 -1.22 26.10 -4.73
N ALA A 95 -2.48 25.64 -4.78
CA ALA A 95 -3.39 25.66 -3.63
C ALA A 95 -3.49 24.25 -3.02
N LEU A 96 -3.00 24.05 -1.80
CA LEU A 96 -2.73 22.72 -1.24
C LEU A 96 -3.53 22.42 0.03
N GLU A 97 -4.32 21.34 0.02
CA GLU A 97 -5.07 20.86 1.20
C GLU A 97 -4.16 20.40 2.34
N CYS A 98 -2.99 19.84 2.03
CA CYS A 98 -2.07 19.36 3.06
C CYS A 98 -1.45 20.48 3.93
N ILE A 99 -1.79 21.75 3.67
CA ILE A 99 -1.36 22.91 4.44
C ILE A 99 -2.58 23.64 4.99
N GLU A 100 -2.71 23.65 6.33
CA GLU A 100 -3.75 24.45 6.97
C GLU A 100 -3.45 25.94 6.80
N GLY A 101 -4.47 26.74 6.48
CA GLY A 101 -4.30 28.17 6.20
C GLY A 101 -3.77 28.98 7.39
N ARG A 102 -3.87 28.47 8.63
CA ARG A 102 -3.24 29.08 9.82
C ARG A 102 -1.70 29.11 9.75
N HIS A 103 -1.10 28.27 8.90
CA HIS A 103 0.35 28.20 8.71
C HIS A 103 0.86 29.06 7.54
N GLN A 104 -0.01 29.82 6.85
CA GLN A 104 0.36 30.60 5.67
C GLN A 104 1.56 31.53 5.91
N THR A 105 1.60 32.26 7.04
CA THR A 105 2.74 33.13 7.38
C THR A 105 4.06 32.37 7.44
N SER A 106 4.06 31.11 7.88
CA SER A 106 5.26 30.27 7.91
C SER A 106 5.66 29.82 6.51
N VAL A 107 4.69 29.49 5.65
CA VAL A 107 4.92 29.16 4.23
C VAL A 107 5.51 30.37 3.49
N ASP A 108 4.99 31.57 3.71
CA ASP A 108 5.47 32.80 3.07
C ASP A 108 6.89 33.17 3.56
N ALA A 109 7.16 33.00 4.86
CA ALA A 109 8.49 33.18 5.43
C ALA A 109 9.50 32.18 4.84
N TRP A 110 9.11 30.91 4.67
CA TRP A 110 9.96 29.91 4.03
C TRP A 110 10.22 30.22 2.56
N ARG A 111 9.17 30.59 1.81
CA ARG A 111 9.29 30.95 0.38
C ARG A 111 10.23 32.14 0.17
N SER A 112 10.23 33.10 1.09
CA SER A 112 11.11 34.28 1.08
C SER A 112 12.50 34.04 1.68
N GLY A 113 12.83 32.81 2.07
CA GLY A 113 14.13 32.46 2.65
C GLY A 113 14.31 32.86 4.12
N ARG A 114 13.28 33.40 4.77
CA ARG A 114 13.29 33.79 6.20
C ARG A 114 13.04 32.62 7.16
N LEU A 115 12.61 31.47 6.65
CA LEU A 115 12.40 30.25 7.44
C LEU A 115 13.02 29.05 6.73
N SER A 116 13.74 28.20 7.46
CA SER A 116 14.30 26.97 6.88
C SER A 116 13.19 25.95 6.54
N GLU A 117 13.44 25.08 5.57
CA GLU A 117 12.51 23.99 5.22
C GLU A 117 12.25 23.06 6.43
N ARG A 118 13.30 22.71 7.19
CA ARG A 118 13.17 21.90 8.42
C ARG A 118 12.24 22.58 9.44
N SER A 119 12.38 23.88 9.65
CA SER A 119 11.54 24.65 10.56
C SER A 119 10.09 24.76 10.07
N LEU A 120 9.87 24.86 8.76
CA LEU A 120 8.52 24.82 8.19
C LEU A 120 7.87 23.46 8.42
N LEU A 121 8.56 22.36 8.09
CA LEU A 121 8.04 21.00 8.26
C LEU A 121 7.66 20.72 9.72
N ALA A 122 8.49 21.12 10.68
CA ALA A 122 8.18 21.02 12.10
C ALA A 122 6.87 21.72 12.48
N LYS A 123 6.62 22.91 11.92
CA LYS A 123 5.38 23.68 12.16
C LYS A 123 4.15 23.07 11.48
N LEU A 124 4.34 22.41 10.34
CA LEU A 124 3.28 21.72 9.59
C LEU A 124 2.99 20.31 10.13
N GLY A 125 3.75 19.84 11.12
CA GLY A 125 3.64 18.47 11.64
C GLY A 125 4.22 17.41 10.71
N GLY A 126 5.07 17.81 9.76
CA GLY A 126 5.79 16.90 8.87
C GLY A 126 7.06 16.35 9.50
N ASP A 127 7.49 15.18 9.02
CA ASP A 127 8.76 14.54 9.43
C ASP A 127 9.96 15.46 9.16
N THR A 128 10.72 15.76 10.21
CA THR A 128 11.87 16.67 10.19
C THR A 128 13.20 15.96 9.92
N ASP A 129 13.26 14.65 10.09
CA ASP A 129 14.53 13.91 10.21
C ASP A 129 15.06 13.39 8.88
N GLY A 130 14.55 13.94 7.78
CA GLY A 130 15.18 13.81 6.47
C GLY A 130 14.97 12.45 5.81
N ALA A 131 14.43 11.46 6.52
CA ALA A 131 14.21 10.11 6.01
C ALA A 131 13.36 10.12 4.74
N GLY A 132 12.40 11.04 4.58
CA GLY A 132 11.66 11.16 3.32
C GLY A 132 10.72 9.98 3.04
N PHE A 133 10.42 9.17 4.05
CA PHE A 133 9.66 7.91 3.93
C PHE A 133 8.55 7.74 4.98
N GLY A 134 8.05 8.84 5.55
CA GLY A 134 6.87 8.86 6.43
C GLY A 134 5.68 9.64 5.82
N PRO A 135 4.55 9.76 6.54
CA PRO A 135 3.36 10.54 6.14
C PRO A 135 3.64 11.96 5.60
N GLY A 136 4.77 12.57 5.99
CA GLY A 136 5.21 13.90 5.54
C GLY A 136 6.03 13.94 4.22
N ALA A 137 6.39 12.80 3.63
CA ALA A 137 7.17 12.74 2.38
C ALA A 137 6.48 13.42 1.17
N PRO A 138 5.16 13.26 0.97
CA PRO A 138 4.38 14.06 0.02
C PRO A 138 4.60 15.57 0.09
N LEU A 139 4.50 16.12 1.31
CA LEU A 139 4.56 17.56 1.54
C LEU A 139 5.94 18.12 1.19
N ARG A 140 7.02 17.39 1.52
CA ARG A 140 8.39 17.79 1.16
C ARG A 140 8.57 17.89 -0.35
N THR A 141 8.03 16.92 -1.10
CA THR A 141 8.13 16.90 -2.56
C THR A 141 7.41 18.09 -3.19
N LEU A 142 6.19 18.38 -2.73
CA LEU A 142 5.41 19.54 -3.18
C LEU A 142 6.13 20.87 -2.88
N LEU A 143 6.66 21.03 -1.66
CA LEU A 143 7.40 22.23 -1.27
C LEU A 143 8.72 22.37 -2.03
N ALA A 144 9.48 21.29 -2.22
CA ALA A 144 10.72 21.32 -2.99
C ALA A 144 10.46 21.76 -4.45
N PHE A 145 9.41 21.23 -5.07
CA PHE A 145 8.97 21.64 -6.40
C PHE A 145 8.60 23.12 -6.44
N ALA A 146 7.74 23.57 -5.51
CA ALA A 146 7.33 24.97 -5.43
C ALA A 146 8.53 25.92 -5.27
N ARG A 147 9.52 25.55 -4.45
CA ARG A 147 10.76 26.34 -4.26
C ARG A 147 11.61 26.38 -5.52
N ARG A 148 11.80 25.23 -6.19
CA ARG A 148 12.56 25.13 -7.44
C ARG A 148 12.00 26.04 -8.53
N HIS A 149 10.67 26.09 -8.66
CA HIS A 149 9.97 26.87 -9.68
C HIS A 149 9.49 28.25 -9.18
N ARG A 150 9.86 28.65 -7.94
CA ARG A 150 9.48 29.93 -7.29
C ARG A 150 7.97 30.19 -7.22
N LEU A 151 7.19 29.12 -7.14
CA LEU A 151 5.73 29.17 -7.15
C LEU A 151 5.19 29.76 -5.85
N GLU A 152 4.03 30.38 -5.95
CA GLU A 152 3.24 30.75 -4.79
C GLU A 152 2.49 29.52 -4.27
N VAL A 153 2.51 29.32 -2.95
CA VAL A 153 1.84 28.21 -2.28
C VAL A 153 0.80 28.78 -1.34
N VAL A 154 -0.46 28.39 -1.54
CA VAL A 154 -1.59 28.78 -0.69
C VAL A 154 -2.08 27.55 0.07
N GLY A 155 -1.96 27.55 1.39
CA GLY A 155 -2.58 26.53 2.22
C GLY A 155 -4.09 26.74 2.30
N ILE A 156 -4.89 25.74 1.96
CA ILE A 156 -6.35 25.89 1.82
C ILE A 156 -7.17 25.09 2.83
N ASP A 157 -6.53 24.32 3.71
CA ASP A 157 -7.27 23.51 4.67
C ASP A 157 -7.50 24.20 6.01
N ARG A 158 -8.46 23.67 6.77
CA ARG A 158 -8.71 24.00 8.17
C ARG A 158 -9.12 22.76 8.95
N ARG A 159 -8.76 22.69 10.22
CA ARG A 159 -9.41 21.77 11.14
C ARG A 159 -10.91 22.09 11.26
N ALA A 160 -11.73 21.07 11.06
CA ALA A 160 -13.16 21.08 11.29
C ALA A 160 -13.57 19.70 11.82
N GLN A 161 -14.46 19.67 12.81
CA GLN A 161 -15.00 18.44 13.40
C GLN A 161 -16.51 18.39 13.21
N GLY A 162 -17.08 17.19 13.40
CA GLY A 162 -18.53 16.95 13.28
C GLY A 162 -19.01 16.66 11.86
N GLU A 163 -20.32 16.47 11.74
CA GLU A 163 -20.97 15.96 10.52
C GLU A 163 -20.84 16.87 9.29
N ARG A 164 -20.66 18.18 9.50
CA ARG A 164 -20.48 19.18 8.44
C ARG A 164 -19.01 19.51 8.14
N SER A 165 -18.07 18.76 8.70
CA SER A 165 -16.63 19.02 8.57
C SER A 165 -16.17 19.20 7.12
N LEU A 166 -16.55 18.30 6.21
CA LEU A 166 -16.17 18.40 4.79
C LEU A 166 -16.70 19.67 4.12
N ALA A 167 -17.96 20.02 4.34
CA ALA A 167 -18.57 21.22 3.76
C ALA A 167 -17.94 22.52 4.31
N LEU A 168 -17.56 22.54 5.59
CA LEU A 168 -16.88 23.67 6.21
C LEU A 168 -15.44 23.82 5.70
N ARG A 169 -14.75 22.71 5.45
CA ARG A 169 -13.42 22.68 4.81
C ARG A 169 -13.53 23.20 3.36
N ASP A 170 -14.52 22.74 2.60
CA ASP A 170 -14.78 23.23 1.23
C ASP A 170 -15.02 24.74 1.20
N ALA A 171 -15.88 25.26 2.07
CA ALA A 171 -16.18 26.69 2.13
C ALA A 171 -14.94 27.54 2.46
N TYR A 172 -14.10 27.06 3.39
CA TYR A 172 -12.87 27.76 3.74
C TYR A 172 -11.83 27.73 2.61
N ALA A 173 -11.64 26.56 1.99
CA ALA A 173 -10.76 26.42 0.84
C ALA A 173 -11.23 27.32 -0.32
N ALA A 174 -12.55 27.38 -0.54
CA ALA A 174 -13.15 28.17 -1.60
C ALA A 174 -12.81 29.66 -1.52
N GLU A 175 -12.94 30.26 -0.33
CA GLU A 175 -12.58 31.68 -0.12
C GLU A 175 -11.11 31.98 -0.45
N ARG A 176 -10.22 31.05 -0.11
CA ARG A 176 -8.78 31.22 -0.36
C ARG A 176 -8.43 31.04 -1.82
N ILE A 177 -9.03 30.05 -2.49
CA ILE A 177 -8.87 29.82 -3.93
C ILE A 177 -9.44 31.02 -4.70
N ALA A 178 -10.64 31.50 -4.36
CA ALA A 178 -11.25 32.66 -4.98
C ALA A 178 -10.40 33.92 -4.81
N ARG A 179 -9.82 34.14 -3.62
CA ARG A 179 -8.88 35.24 -3.38
C ARG A 179 -7.64 35.16 -4.28
N ALA A 180 -7.04 33.98 -4.44
CA ALA A 180 -5.89 33.80 -5.31
C ALA A 180 -6.25 34.02 -6.78
N ALA A 181 -7.40 33.50 -7.22
CA ALA A 181 -7.88 33.63 -8.59
C ALA A 181 -8.21 35.09 -8.98
N ARG A 182 -8.72 35.89 -8.02
CA ARG A 182 -9.05 37.31 -8.17
C ARG A 182 -7.87 38.25 -8.39
N ALA A 183 -6.64 37.77 -8.27
CA ALA A 183 -5.48 38.62 -8.52
C ALA A 183 -5.52 39.22 -9.94
N GLU A 184 -5.03 40.45 -10.06
CA GLU A 184 -5.13 41.29 -11.28
C GLU A 184 -4.48 40.61 -12.50
N ASP A 185 -3.36 39.93 -12.30
CA ASP A 185 -2.63 39.18 -13.32
C ASP A 185 -3.31 37.86 -13.73
N ARG A 186 -4.48 37.56 -13.14
CA ARG A 186 -5.31 36.37 -13.40
C ARG A 186 -4.46 35.09 -13.44
N PRO A 187 -3.88 34.67 -12.31
CA PRO A 187 -3.03 33.49 -12.28
C PRO A 187 -3.79 32.22 -12.66
N LEU A 188 -3.06 31.20 -13.09
CA LEU A 188 -3.57 29.84 -13.20
C LEU A 188 -3.45 29.17 -11.82
N VAL A 189 -4.57 28.85 -11.18
CA VAL A 189 -4.60 28.25 -9.83
C VAL A 189 -4.76 26.74 -9.94
N LEU A 190 -3.72 25.98 -9.56
CA LEU A 190 -3.77 24.52 -9.50
C LEU A 190 -4.05 24.07 -8.05
N VAL A 191 -5.24 23.52 -7.83
CA VAL A 191 -5.72 23.06 -6.54
C VAL A 191 -5.45 21.56 -6.39
N LEU A 192 -4.82 21.14 -5.29
CA LEU A 192 -4.66 19.74 -4.90
C LEU A 192 -5.44 19.47 -3.62
N VAL A 193 -6.50 18.66 -3.72
CA VAL A 193 -7.39 18.29 -2.61
C VAL A 193 -7.84 16.84 -2.77
N GLY A 194 -8.25 16.20 -1.68
CA GLY A 194 -8.72 14.82 -1.64
C GLY A 194 -9.82 14.58 -2.67
N GLN A 195 -9.78 13.41 -3.30
CA GLN A 195 -10.59 13.07 -4.48
C GLN A 195 -12.10 13.38 -4.35
N TYR A 196 -12.67 13.35 -3.15
CA TYR A 196 -14.10 13.65 -2.97
C TYR A 196 -14.39 15.15 -3.07
N HIS A 197 -13.45 16.01 -2.69
CA HIS A 197 -13.62 17.46 -2.70
C HIS A 197 -13.78 18.03 -4.11
N VAL A 198 -13.11 17.44 -5.11
CA VAL A 198 -13.10 17.97 -6.49
C VAL A 198 -14.39 17.75 -7.27
N ALA A 199 -15.37 17.00 -6.76
CA ALA A 199 -16.62 16.82 -7.50
C ALA A 199 -17.30 18.19 -7.73
N PRO A 200 -17.80 18.51 -8.95
CA PRO A 200 -18.34 19.83 -9.29
C PRO A 200 -19.31 20.41 -8.26
N CYS A 201 -20.16 19.57 -7.65
CA CYS A 201 -21.13 19.97 -6.64
C CYS A 201 -20.55 20.23 -5.23
N HIS A 202 -19.24 20.12 -5.03
CA HIS A 202 -18.54 20.29 -3.75
C HIS A 202 -17.66 21.56 -3.78
N LEU A 203 -16.34 21.45 -3.68
CA LEU A 203 -15.41 22.57 -3.65
C LEU A 203 -15.55 23.50 -4.89
N PRO A 204 -15.63 23.00 -6.13
CA PRO A 204 -15.78 23.87 -7.31
C PRO A 204 -17.00 24.79 -7.21
N ALA A 205 -18.18 24.25 -6.87
CA ALA A 205 -19.39 25.05 -6.67
C ALA A 205 -19.26 26.07 -5.51
N GLN A 206 -18.47 25.77 -4.48
CA GLN A 206 -18.21 26.75 -3.41
C GLN A 206 -17.28 27.87 -3.89
N VAL A 207 -16.29 27.55 -4.73
CA VAL A 207 -15.41 28.57 -5.34
C VAL A 207 -16.20 29.48 -6.27
N GLU A 208 -17.09 28.92 -7.10
CA GLU A 208 -17.98 29.71 -7.96
C GLU A 208 -18.83 30.68 -7.14
N ARG A 209 -19.43 30.22 -6.03
CA ARG A 209 -20.15 31.11 -5.10
C ARG A 209 -19.24 32.18 -4.49
N ALA A 210 -18.04 31.81 -4.06
CA ALA A 210 -17.08 32.72 -3.46
C ALA A 210 -16.56 33.76 -4.46
N LEU A 211 -16.49 33.42 -5.76
CA LEU A 211 -16.10 34.30 -6.87
C LEU A 211 -17.20 35.31 -7.25
N GLY A 212 -18.48 34.95 -7.11
CA GLY A 212 -19.60 35.81 -7.47
C GLY A 212 -19.58 36.14 -8.96
N ASP A 213 -19.61 37.43 -9.30
CA ASP A 213 -19.63 37.90 -10.70
C ASP A 213 -18.26 37.75 -11.42
N ASP A 214 -17.16 37.53 -10.69
CA ASP A 214 -15.84 37.28 -11.26
C ASP A 214 -15.73 35.82 -11.75
N THR A 215 -16.39 35.54 -12.86
CA THR A 215 -16.44 34.19 -13.44
C THR A 215 -15.06 33.71 -13.88
N ARG A 216 -14.67 32.52 -13.41
CA ARG A 216 -13.41 31.86 -13.73
C ARG A 216 -13.66 30.51 -14.38
N ARG A 217 -12.90 30.20 -15.42
CA ARG A 217 -13.02 28.89 -16.08
C ARG A 217 -12.43 27.79 -15.21
N GLY A 218 -13.31 26.96 -14.64
CA GLY A 218 -12.93 25.81 -13.83
C GLY A 218 -12.71 24.54 -14.66
N LEU A 219 -11.71 23.74 -14.30
CA LEU A 219 -11.55 22.37 -14.79
C LEU A 219 -11.41 21.40 -13.61
N VAL A 220 -12.20 20.33 -13.60
CA VAL A 220 -12.04 19.23 -12.64
C VAL A 220 -11.24 18.11 -13.30
N VAL A 221 -10.16 17.72 -12.65
CA VAL A 221 -9.28 16.60 -13.01
C VAL A 221 -9.36 15.55 -11.90
N TYR A 222 -10.13 14.51 -12.14
CA TYR A 222 -10.11 13.31 -11.31
C TYR A 222 -8.83 12.50 -11.54
N GLN A 223 -8.42 11.73 -10.55
CA GLN A 223 -7.36 10.73 -10.70
C GLN A 223 -7.90 9.36 -10.29
N ASN A 224 -7.64 8.35 -11.12
CA ASN A 224 -7.91 6.92 -10.84
C ASN A 224 -9.34 6.63 -10.37
N ALA A 225 -10.33 7.32 -10.93
CA ALA A 225 -11.70 7.19 -10.49
C ALA A 225 -12.22 5.75 -10.68
N GLU A 226 -12.61 5.11 -9.58
CA GLU A 226 -12.92 3.68 -9.52
C GLU A 226 -13.92 3.24 -10.60
N GLY A 227 -15.05 3.95 -10.72
CA GLY A 227 -16.11 3.60 -11.67
C GLY A 227 -15.66 3.66 -13.13
N VAL A 228 -14.89 4.69 -13.48
CA VAL A 228 -14.26 4.86 -14.79
C VAL A 228 -13.30 3.71 -15.08
N TRP A 229 -12.40 3.40 -14.15
CA TRP A 229 -11.40 2.35 -14.33
C TRP A 229 -12.05 0.99 -14.60
N TRP A 230 -13.03 0.59 -13.78
CA TRP A 230 -13.73 -0.69 -13.99
C TRP A 230 -14.55 -0.73 -15.28
N ARG A 231 -15.02 0.42 -15.77
CA ARG A 231 -15.69 0.50 -17.07
C ARG A 231 -14.69 0.27 -18.21
N LEU A 232 -13.57 1.01 -18.22
CA LEU A 232 -12.51 0.83 -19.22
C LEU A 232 -11.94 -0.59 -19.23
N ALA A 233 -11.79 -1.20 -18.06
CA ALA A 233 -11.33 -2.58 -17.94
C ALA A 233 -12.31 -3.60 -18.51
N ARG A 234 -13.63 -3.39 -18.32
CA ARG A 234 -14.67 -4.21 -18.95
C ARG A 234 -14.73 -4.01 -20.46
N ASP A 235 -14.49 -2.78 -20.92
CA ASP A 235 -14.46 -2.42 -22.34
C ASP A 235 -13.17 -2.88 -23.05
N GLY A 236 -12.18 -3.41 -22.31
CA GLY A 236 -10.89 -3.85 -22.87
C GLY A 236 -9.95 -2.71 -23.28
N ARG A 237 -10.13 -1.50 -22.73
CA ARG A 237 -9.45 -0.26 -23.16
C ARG A 237 -8.33 0.22 -22.23
N MET A 238 -8.01 -0.53 -21.18
CA MET A 238 -7.03 -0.15 -20.15
C MET A 238 -5.61 0.10 -20.70
N GLY A 239 -5.21 -0.59 -21.77
CA GLY A 239 -3.86 -0.45 -22.34
C GLY A 239 -3.66 0.75 -23.26
N VAL A 240 -4.73 1.52 -23.55
CA VAL A 240 -4.70 2.64 -24.52
C VAL A 240 -5.20 3.95 -23.91
N ALA A 241 -5.90 3.89 -22.78
CA ALA A 241 -6.51 5.06 -22.15
C ALA A 241 -5.63 5.61 -21.02
N GLU A 242 -4.92 6.71 -21.29
CA GLU A 242 -4.20 7.49 -20.27
C GLU A 242 -5.15 8.49 -19.58
N ALA A 243 -6.14 8.99 -20.32
CA ALA A 243 -7.15 9.91 -19.84
C ALA A 243 -8.52 9.63 -20.45
N VAL A 244 -9.57 10.08 -19.78
CA VAL A 244 -10.94 10.07 -20.31
C VAL A 244 -11.68 11.37 -20.01
N GLU A 245 -12.67 11.66 -20.84
CA GLU A 245 -13.66 12.71 -20.61
C GLU A 245 -14.87 12.14 -19.86
N LEU A 246 -15.37 12.87 -18.88
CA LEU A 246 -16.58 12.57 -18.13
C LEU A 246 -17.68 13.61 -18.46
N ALA A 247 -18.79 13.58 -17.74
CA ALA A 247 -19.80 14.62 -17.84
C ALA A 247 -19.26 16.00 -17.39
N ASP A 248 -19.96 17.06 -17.78
CA ASP A 248 -19.66 18.45 -17.42
C ASP A 248 -18.22 18.88 -17.78
N ASP A 249 -17.71 18.35 -18.89
CA ASP A 249 -16.38 18.61 -19.47
C ASP A 249 -15.20 18.35 -18.51
N THR A 250 -15.45 17.58 -17.46
CA THR A 250 -14.45 17.10 -16.51
C THR A 250 -13.63 15.96 -17.10
N VAL A 251 -12.43 15.75 -16.57
CA VAL A 251 -11.50 14.72 -17.05
C VAL A 251 -11.06 13.80 -15.93
N CYS A 252 -10.66 12.58 -16.25
CA CYS A 252 -10.02 11.65 -15.32
C CYS A 252 -8.72 11.13 -15.91
N LEU A 253 -7.62 11.29 -15.17
CA LEU A 253 -6.33 10.68 -15.44
C LEU A 253 -6.26 9.28 -14.84
N LEU A 254 -5.60 8.36 -15.53
CA LEU A 254 -5.50 6.95 -15.16
C LEU A 254 -4.03 6.59 -15.00
N ASN A 255 -3.48 6.89 -13.82
CA ASN A 255 -2.08 6.60 -13.50
C ASN A 255 -1.93 5.35 -12.63
N ALA A 256 -2.97 4.94 -11.90
CA ALA A 256 -2.97 3.74 -11.08
C ALA A 256 -4.30 2.97 -11.15
N SER A 257 -4.26 1.69 -10.79
CA SER A 257 -5.48 0.90 -10.62
C SER A 257 -6.14 1.16 -9.26
N PRO A 258 -7.47 0.95 -9.12
CA PRO A 258 -8.16 1.05 -7.84
C PRO A 258 -7.56 0.14 -6.76
N VAL A 259 -6.96 -0.99 -7.17
CA VAL A 259 -6.24 -1.90 -6.28
C VAL A 259 -4.96 -1.26 -5.76
N VAL A 260 -4.20 -0.58 -6.62
CA VAL A 260 -2.99 0.15 -6.21
C VAL A 260 -3.34 1.31 -5.29
N CYS A 261 -4.39 2.08 -5.59
CA CYS A 261 -4.85 3.15 -4.69
C CYS A 261 -5.22 2.60 -3.30
N GLN A 262 -6.03 1.53 -3.23
CA GLN A 262 -6.38 0.95 -1.93
C GLN A 262 -5.19 0.36 -1.20
N GLN A 263 -4.25 -0.26 -1.93
CA GLN A 263 -3.02 -0.78 -1.34
C GLN A 263 -2.16 0.33 -0.76
N SER A 264 -2.01 1.48 -1.43
CA SER A 264 -1.23 2.60 -0.90
C SER A 264 -1.81 3.14 0.41
N PHE A 265 -3.14 3.13 0.57
CA PHE A 265 -3.78 3.46 1.86
C PHE A 265 -3.50 2.44 2.96
N LEU A 266 -3.50 1.15 2.61
CA LEU A 266 -3.18 0.10 3.57
C LEU A 266 -1.70 0.13 3.99
N ASP A 267 -0.80 0.36 3.03
CA ASP A 267 0.63 0.55 3.29
C ASP A 267 0.87 1.78 4.18
N TYR A 268 0.09 2.85 4.00
CA TYR A 268 0.12 4.02 4.89
C TYR A 268 -0.29 3.67 6.33
N LEU A 269 -1.36 2.90 6.52
CA LEU A 269 -1.79 2.46 7.85
C LEU A 269 -0.75 1.55 8.52
N GLU A 270 -0.10 0.69 7.73
CA GLU A 270 1.02 -0.15 8.20
C GLU A 270 2.23 0.73 8.58
N ALA A 271 2.50 1.79 7.83
CA ALA A 271 3.56 2.74 8.14
C ALA A 271 3.30 3.57 9.40
N GLU A 272 2.06 4.00 9.63
CA GLU A 272 1.67 4.61 10.91
C GLU A 272 1.79 3.63 12.08
N ALA A 273 1.64 2.33 11.82
CA ALA A 273 1.89 1.27 12.82
C ALA A 273 3.39 0.94 13.00
N GLY A 274 4.30 1.58 12.23
CA GLY A 274 5.75 1.46 12.38
C GLY A 274 6.49 0.74 11.24
N ASP A 275 5.82 0.39 10.14
CA ASP A 275 6.43 -0.34 9.01
C ASP A 275 6.93 0.59 7.89
N SER A 276 8.20 0.52 7.50
CA SER A 276 8.71 1.39 6.42
C SER A 276 8.23 0.93 5.02
N PRO A 277 7.60 1.81 4.21
CA PRO A 277 7.18 1.47 2.85
C PRO A 277 8.35 1.39 1.86
N LEU A 278 8.19 0.58 0.83
CA LEU A 278 9.04 0.42 -0.35
C LEU A 278 8.45 1.19 -1.53
N MET A 279 9.31 1.81 -2.34
CA MET A 279 8.89 2.46 -3.58
C MET A 279 8.77 1.43 -4.71
N ASP A 280 7.78 1.59 -5.59
CA ASP A 280 7.48 0.65 -6.69
C ASP A 280 8.69 0.44 -7.64
N ARG A 281 9.44 1.52 -7.95
CA ARG A 281 10.68 1.44 -8.77
C ARG A 281 11.89 0.86 -8.03
N GLY A 282 11.79 0.59 -6.73
CA GLY A 282 12.87 0.05 -5.89
C GLY A 282 12.57 -1.34 -5.32
N ALA A 283 11.38 -1.89 -5.49
CA ALA A 283 10.99 -3.16 -4.87
C ALA A 283 11.92 -4.33 -5.25
N SER A 284 12.30 -4.41 -6.52
CA SER A 284 13.25 -5.42 -7.01
C SER A 284 14.66 -5.24 -6.43
N GLU A 285 15.16 -4.02 -6.36
CA GLU A 285 16.49 -3.72 -5.83
C GLU A 285 16.55 -3.99 -4.31
N ARG A 286 15.58 -3.45 -3.58
CA ARG A 286 15.37 -3.68 -2.14
C ARG A 286 15.28 -5.17 -1.82
N PHE A 287 14.48 -5.93 -2.57
CA PHE A 287 14.39 -7.38 -2.43
C PHE A 287 15.77 -8.05 -2.57
N ARG A 288 16.56 -7.66 -3.59
CA ARG A 288 17.91 -8.19 -3.79
C ARG A 288 18.85 -7.83 -2.64
N GLU A 289 18.80 -6.60 -2.13
CA GLU A 289 19.59 -6.15 -0.98
C GLU A 289 19.28 -6.97 0.28
N MET A 290 17.99 -7.14 0.58
CA MET A 290 17.52 -7.94 1.71
C MET A 290 17.93 -9.40 1.58
N ALA A 291 17.74 -9.99 0.40
CA ALA A 291 18.15 -11.37 0.13
C ALA A 291 19.66 -11.55 0.28
N ALA A 292 20.48 -10.58 -0.15
CA ALA A 292 21.92 -10.61 0.04
C ALA A 292 22.33 -10.51 1.52
N LEU A 293 21.66 -9.67 2.31
CA LEU A 293 21.89 -9.55 3.75
C LEU A 293 21.56 -10.84 4.48
N ILE A 294 20.36 -11.36 4.27
CA ILE A 294 19.88 -12.59 4.90
C ILE A 294 20.74 -13.78 4.45
N GLY A 295 21.10 -13.85 3.16
CA GLY A 295 22.01 -14.85 2.60
C GLY A 295 23.38 -14.89 3.29
N ARG A 296 23.98 -13.72 3.60
CA ARG A 296 25.25 -13.66 4.36
C ARG A 296 25.12 -14.21 5.78
N LEU A 297 24.01 -13.95 6.46
CA LEU A 297 23.75 -14.50 7.79
C LEU A 297 23.59 -16.02 7.71
N ALA A 298 22.69 -16.48 6.83
CA ALA A 298 22.39 -17.90 6.58
C ALA A 298 23.56 -18.68 5.94
N GLY A 299 24.61 -17.98 5.48
CA GLY A 299 25.74 -18.59 4.79
C GLY A 299 25.34 -19.18 3.42
N VAL A 300 24.31 -18.64 2.78
CA VAL A 300 23.78 -19.14 1.51
C VAL A 300 24.22 -18.20 0.39
N PRO A 301 24.95 -18.69 -0.63
CA PRO A 301 25.39 -17.85 -1.74
C PRO A 301 24.21 -17.55 -2.68
N VAL A 302 23.69 -16.32 -2.63
CA VAL A 302 22.51 -15.92 -3.42
C VAL A 302 22.81 -15.12 -4.69
N VAL A 303 24.05 -14.64 -4.87
CA VAL A 303 24.40 -13.67 -5.94
C VAL A 303 23.95 -14.13 -7.33
N ARG A 304 24.35 -15.35 -7.75
CA ARG A 304 23.93 -15.91 -9.05
C ARG A 304 22.42 -16.18 -9.10
N ALA A 305 21.83 -16.60 -8.00
CA ALA A 305 20.40 -16.90 -7.93
C ALA A 305 19.54 -15.65 -8.12
N LEU A 306 20.01 -14.47 -7.68
CA LEU A 306 19.33 -13.19 -7.81
C LEU A 306 19.22 -12.67 -9.25
N GLU A 307 20.07 -13.16 -10.17
CA GLU A 307 19.96 -12.83 -11.60
C GLU A 307 18.72 -13.47 -12.23
N SER A 308 18.28 -14.59 -11.67
CA SER A 308 17.15 -15.39 -12.18
C SER A 308 15.82 -15.11 -11.49
N VAL A 309 15.81 -14.40 -10.36
CA VAL A 309 14.59 -14.14 -9.59
C VAL A 309 13.78 -13.00 -10.23
N GLU A 310 12.48 -13.23 -10.38
CA GLU A 310 11.54 -12.18 -10.77
C GLU A 310 10.88 -11.61 -9.52
N VAL A 311 10.81 -10.28 -9.41
CA VAL A 311 10.04 -9.60 -8.36
C VAL A 311 8.86 -8.94 -9.05
N ALA A 312 7.65 -9.32 -8.67
CA ALA A 312 6.42 -8.79 -9.22
C ALA A 312 5.56 -8.19 -8.10
N THR A 313 4.80 -7.15 -8.42
CA THR A 313 3.96 -6.43 -7.45
C THR A 313 2.50 -6.47 -7.86
N VAL A 314 1.62 -5.88 -7.04
CA VAL A 314 0.20 -5.72 -7.38
C VAL A 314 -0.02 -4.82 -8.62
N ALA A 315 0.97 -4.02 -9.01
CA ALA A 315 0.91 -3.19 -10.20
C ALA A 315 1.04 -4.02 -11.50
N ASP A 316 1.61 -5.22 -11.43
CA ASP A 316 1.86 -6.09 -12.58
C ASP A 316 0.59 -6.82 -13.05
N GLY A 317 -0.12 -6.19 -14.00
CA GLY A 317 -1.39 -6.72 -14.50
C GLY A 317 -1.32 -8.11 -15.16
N ASP A 318 -0.16 -8.56 -15.63
CA ASP A 318 0.06 -9.87 -16.27
C ASP A 318 0.85 -10.87 -15.39
N VAL A 319 1.07 -10.57 -14.10
CA VAL A 319 1.90 -11.36 -13.18
C VAL A 319 1.57 -12.86 -13.17
N LEU A 320 0.28 -13.22 -13.14
CA LEU A 320 -0.14 -14.63 -13.14
C LEU A 320 0.28 -15.37 -14.42
N ALA A 321 0.23 -14.71 -15.58
CA ALA A 321 0.64 -15.30 -16.85
C ALA A 321 2.16 -15.49 -16.90
N ARG A 322 2.93 -14.58 -16.29
CA ARG A 322 4.39 -14.73 -16.16
C ARG A 322 4.75 -15.88 -15.22
N ILE A 323 4.11 -15.94 -14.04
CA ILE A 323 4.28 -17.05 -13.09
C ILE A 323 3.93 -18.40 -13.74
N GLN A 324 2.79 -18.47 -14.46
CA GLN A 324 2.38 -19.68 -15.19
C GLN A 324 3.46 -20.15 -16.16
N ARG A 325 3.97 -19.24 -17.01
CA ARG A 325 4.98 -19.58 -18.02
C ARG A 325 6.29 -20.06 -17.39
N ARG A 326 6.72 -19.41 -16.31
CA ARG A 326 7.99 -19.73 -15.63
C ARG A 326 7.93 -21.04 -14.83
N GLY A 327 6.86 -21.24 -14.06
CA GLY A 327 6.70 -22.41 -13.19
C GLY A 327 6.03 -23.63 -13.84
N ARG A 328 5.57 -23.49 -15.10
CA ARG A 328 4.84 -24.52 -15.87
C ARG A 328 3.66 -25.10 -15.07
N PHE A 329 2.87 -24.23 -14.44
CA PHE A 329 1.73 -24.64 -13.62
C PHE A 329 0.53 -25.08 -14.47
N THR A 330 -0.16 -26.12 -14.00
CA THR A 330 -1.47 -26.54 -14.51
C THR A 330 -2.55 -25.52 -14.11
N GLN A 331 -3.72 -25.59 -14.76
CA GLN A 331 -4.83 -24.67 -14.44
C GLN A 331 -5.38 -24.85 -13.01
N ALA A 332 -5.33 -26.08 -12.47
CA ALA A 332 -5.73 -26.36 -11.09
C ALA A 332 -4.76 -25.71 -10.09
N GLU A 333 -3.45 -25.86 -10.30
CA GLU A 333 -2.40 -25.24 -9.49
C GLU A 333 -2.47 -23.72 -9.55
N LEU A 334 -2.67 -23.14 -10.75
CA LEU A 334 -2.86 -21.69 -10.90
C LEU A 334 -4.08 -21.18 -10.16
N SER A 335 -5.17 -21.95 -10.15
CA SER A 335 -6.37 -21.58 -9.40
C SER A 335 -6.10 -21.57 -7.89
N GLN A 336 -5.25 -22.47 -7.39
CA GLN A 336 -4.83 -22.49 -5.99
C GLN A 336 -3.86 -21.36 -5.67
N LEU A 337 -2.84 -21.15 -6.49
CA LEU A 337 -1.89 -20.04 -6.37
C LEU A 337 -2.61 -18.69 -6.41
N ARG A 338 -3.59 -18.54 -7.29
CA ARG A 338 -4.45 -17.36 -7.36
C ARG A 338 -5.19 -17.13 -6.04
N ARG A 339 -5.72 -18.17 -5.40
CA ARG A 339 -6.38 -18.02 -4.08
C ARG A 339 -5.42 -17.54 -3.00
N HIS A 340 -4.16 -17.98 -3.05
CA HIS A 340 -3.10 -17.59 -2.11
C HIS A 340 -2.58 -16.16 -2.39
N ILE A 341 -2.35 -15.77 -3.65
CA ILE A 341 -2.04 -14.39 -4.03
C ILE A 341 -3.19 -13.44 -3.64
N LEU A 342 -4.44 -13.86 -3.85
CA LEU A 342 -5.64 -13.15 -3.40
C LEU A 342 -5.79 -13.12 -1.87
N SER A 343 -5.00 -13.91 -1.13
CA SER A 343 -4.95 -13.85 0.32
C SER A 343 -4.16 -12.69 0.91
N ARG A 344 -3.58 -11.83 0.05
CA ARG A 344 -2.64 -10.74 0.40
C ARG A 344 -1.34 -11.21 1.05
N GLU A 345 -1.07 -12.49 1.00
CA GLU A 345 0.25 -12.98 1.35
C GLU A 345 1.16 -12.58 0.17
N SER A 346 2.13 -11.70 0.44
CA SER A 346 3.36 -11.74 -0.34
C SER A 346 3.85 -13.19 -0.31
N SER A 347 4.43 -13.64 -1.41
CA SER A 347 4.76 -15.04 -1.56
C SER A 347 5.88 -15.23 -2.54
N TYR A 348 6.91 -15.94 -2.09
CA TYR A 348 7.95 -16.47 -2.93
C TYR A 348 7.49 -17.82 -3.49
N ILE A 349 7.43 -17.90 -4.82
CA ILE A 349 6.95 -19.05 -5.58
C ILE A 349 8.18 -19.79 -6.13
N PRO A 350 8.64 -20.89 -5.50
CA PRO A 350 9.96 -21.47 -5.80
C PRO A 350 10.06 -21.98 -7.23
N ARG A 351 9.07 -22.75 -7.71
CA ARG A 351 8.99 -23.23 -9.10
C ARG A 351 9.11 -22.16 -10.17
N ALA A 352 8.54 -20.98 -9.97
CA ALA A 352 8.63 -19.87 -10.91
C ALA A 352 9.86 -18.97 -10.66
N ARG A 353 10.51 -19.13 -9.50
CA ARG A 353 11.51 -18.23 -8.93
C ARG A 353 11.00 -16.79 -8.94
N THR A 354 9.76 -16.61 -8.47
CA THR A 354 9.09 -15.30 -8.47
C THR A 354 8.72 -14.91 -7.06
N ALA A 355 9.20 -13.76 -6.58
CA ALA A 355 8.70 -13.10 -5.39
C ALA A 355 7.52 -12.19 -5.79
N TYR A 356 6.31 -12.56 -5.38
CA TYR A 356 5.14 -11.71 -5.52
C TYR A 356 4.96 -10.88 -4.25
N LEU A 357 5.01 -9.55 -4.37
CA LEU A 357 4.84 -8.62 -3.27
C LEU A 357 3.44 -8.02 -3.32
N ALA A 358 2.57 -8.50 -2.43
CA ALA A 358 1.19 -8.04 -2.30
C ALA A 358 1.09 -6.66 -1.62
N SER A 359 2.10 -6.31 -0.83
CA SER A 359 2.33 -4.99 -0.26
C SER A 359 3.75 -4.57 -0.58
N LEU A 360 3.96 -3.28 -0.84
CA LEU A 360 5.28 -2.69 -0.94
C LEU A 360 5.82 -2.37 0.45
N SER A 361 5.73 -3.30 1.40
CA SER A 361 6.26 -3.15 2.75
C SER A 361 7.65 -3.77 2.85
N LEU A 362 8.56 -3.10 3.57
CA LEU A 362 9.91 -3.62 3.81
C LEU A 362 9.87 -5.00 4.49
N ASN A 363 8.93 -5.19 5.42
CA ASN A 363 8.75 -6.43 6.16
C ASN A 363 8.37 -7.60 5.24
N HIS A 364 7.39 -7.38 4.36
CA HIS A 364 6.91 -8.40 3.43
C HIS A 364 7.98 -8.75 2.38
N ALA A 365 8.72 -7.76 1.87
CA ALA A 365 9.81 -8.04 0.96
C ALA A 365 10.98 -8.78 1.66
N ALA A 366 11.28 -8.45 2.92
CA ALA A 366 12.31 -9.14 3.69
C ALA A 366 11.92 -10.59 4.00
N GLU A 367 10.64 -10.83 4.26
CA GLU A 367 10.07 -12.16 4.46
C GLU A 367 10.19 -13.01 3.20
N GLU A 368 9.78 -12.49 2.04
CA GLU A 368 9.96 -13.23 0.79
C GLU A 368 11.43 -13.37 0.38
N ALA A 369 12.28 -12.41 0.77
CA ALA A 369 13.72 -12.54 0.59
C ALA A 369 14.28 -13.70 1.43
N ALA A 370 13.77 -13.92 2.64
CA ALA A 370 14.14 -15.05 3.48
C ALA A 370 13.67 -16.38 2.87
N HIS A 371 12.43 -16.45 2.36
CA HIS A 371 11.94 -17.62 1.61
C HIS A 371 12.79 -17.90 0.36
N PHE A 372 13.20 -16.87 -0.37
CA PHE A 372 14.12 -17.01 -1.50
C PHE A 372 15.51 -17.53 -1.09
N VAL A 373 16.10 -16.98 -0.03
CA VAL A 373 17.38 -17.46 0.52
C VAL A 373 17.27 -18.92 0.91
N ARG A 374 16.17 -19.29 1.57
CA ARG A 374 15.86 -20.67 1.94
C ARG A 374 15.73 -21.57 0.70
N HIS A 375 15.00 -21.16 -0.34
CA HIS A 375 14.96 -21.90 -1.60
C HIS A 375 16.35 -22.08 -2.23
N CYS A 376 17.22 -21.07 -2.16
CA CYS A 376 18.60 -21.19 -2.64
C CYS A 376 19.41 -22.22 -1.83
N ALA A 377 19.08 -22.43 -0.55
CA ALA A 377 19.76 -23.37 0.32
C ALA A 377 19.30 -24.82 0.09
N VAL A 378 18.00 -25.05 -0.06
CA VAL A 378 17.41 -26.41 -0.07
C VAL A 378 16.86 -26.84 -1.44
N GLY A 379 16.78 -25.93 -2.41
CA GLY A 379 16.29 -26.22 -3.76
C GLY A 379 14.89 -26.84 -3.77
N SER A 380 14.69 -27.88 -4.58
CA SER A 380 13.39 -28.55 -4.75
C SER A 380 12.86 -29.23 -3.48
N ALA A 381 13.67 -29.39 -2.43
CA ALA A 381 13.20 -29.91 -1.16
C ALA A 381 12.13 -29.00 -0.51
N MET A 382 12.13 -27.70 -0.83
CA MET A 382 11.11 -26.75 -0.37
C MET A 382 9.70 -27.13 -0.86
N GLU A 383 9.60 -27.72 -2.05
CA GLU A 383 8.32 -28.14 -2.67
C GLU A 383 8.10 -29.67 -2.62
N ALA A 384 8.90 -30.39 -1.83
CA ALA A 384 8.77 -31.83 -1.72
C ALA A 384 7.36 -32.25 -1.23
N PRO A 385 6.75 -33.29 -1.84
CA PRO A 385 5.48 -33.83 -1.37
C PRO A 385 5.60 -34.30 0.08
N ARG A 386 4.61 -33.95 0.91
CA ARG A 386 4.58 -34.28 2.35
C ARG A 386 3.19 -34.78 2.75
N THR A 387 3.11 -35.55 3.83
CA THR A 387 1.82 -35.88 4.44
C THR A 387 1.16 -34.61 4.97
N ALA A 388 -0.15 -34.61 5.22
CA ALA A 388 -0.86 -33.39 5.63
C ALA A 388 -0.28 -32.75 6.91
N SER A 389 0.12 -33.56 7.88
CA SER A 389 0.76 -33.07 9.12
C SER A 389 2.16 -32.52 8.85
N GLU A 390 2.99 -33.24 8.10
CA GLU A 390 4.34 -32.78 7.73
C GLU A 390 4.29 -31.50 6.89
N ALA A 391 3.32 -31.38 5.98
CA ALA A 391 3.11 -30.17 5.19
C ALA A 391 2.71 -28.97 6.06
N PHE A 392 1.90 -29.21 7.11
CA PHE A 392 1.49 -28.16 8.05
C PHE A 392 2.70 -27.61 8.82
N TYR A 393 3.50 -28.49 9.43
CA TYR A 393 4.66 -28.07 10.21
C TYR A 393 5.80 -27.54 9.35
N ALA A 394 6.00 -28.09 8.14
CA ALA A 394 6.93 -27.51 7.17
C ALA A 394 6.54 -26.06 6.90
N ARG A 395 5.25 -25.77 6.65
CA ARG A 395 4.79 -24.39 6.49
C ARG A 395 5.01 -23.55 7.75
N CYS A 396 4.71 -24.04 8.96
CA CYS A 396 5.02 -23.30 10.19
C CYS A 396 6.51 -22.90 10.26
N MET A 397 7.42 -23.80 9.85
CA MET A 397 8.84 -23.52 9.84
C MET A 397 9.25 -22.54 8.73
N GLU A 398 8.65 -22.62 7.52
CA GLU A 398 8.87 -21.61 6.48
C GLU A 398 8.44 -20.22 6.96
N GLU A 399 7.23 -20.11 7.52
CA GLU A 399 6.67 -18.85 8.05
C GLU A 399 7.52 -18.31 9.22
N ALA A 400 8.07 -19.20 10.07
CA ALA A 400 8.99 -18.82 11.13
C ALA A 400 10.31 -18.25 10.58
N LEU A 401 10.88 -18.86 9.54
CA LEU A 401 12.09 -18.37 8.88
C LEU A 401 11.83 -17.06 8.11
N GLY A 402 10.68 -16.94 7.45
CA GLY A 402 10.19 -15.73 6.81
C GLY A 402 10.12 -14.57 7.80
N PHE A 403 9.39 -14.78 8.90
CA PHE A 403 9.24 -13.77 9.95
C PHE A 403 10.57 -13.43 10.63
N PHE A 404 11.38 -14.42 11.00
CA PHE A 404 12.73 -14.21 11.53
C PHE A 404 13.58 -13.36 10.58
N GLY A 405 13.60 -13.71 9.29
CA GLY A 405 14.35 -13.00 8.26
C GLY A 405 13.93 -11.53 8.13
N SER A 406 12.64 -11.26 8.26
CA SER A 406 12.13 -9.89 8.27
C SER A 406 12.50 -9.10 9.52
N ARG A 407 12.61 -9.73 10.69
CA ARG A 407 13.06 -9.07 11.93
C ARG A 407 14.55 -8.74 11.91
N LEU A 408 15.37 -9.48 11.17
CA LEU A 408 16.77 -9.11 10.93
C LEU A 408 16.90 -7.79 10.16
N VAL A 409 15.93 -7.49 9.29
CA VAL A 409 15.87 -6.26 8.51
C VAL A 409 15.18 -5.15 9.33
N ASN A 410 14.10 -5.48 10.03
CA ASN A 410 13.36 -4.58 10.90
C ASN A 410 13.19 -5.19 12.32
N PRO A 411 14.14 -4.94 13.23
CA PRO A 411 14.09 -5.45 14.61
C PRO A 411 12.82 -5.12 15.39
N ARG A 412 12.14 -4.01 15.02
CA ARG A 412 10.92 -3.52 15.65
C ARG A 412 9.65 -4.20 15.16
N ARG A 413 9.70 -5.01 14.10
CA ARG A 413 8.55 -5.78 13.61
C ARG A 413 8.02 -6.68 14.73
N THR A 414 6.72 -6.65 14.96
CA THR A 414 6.02 -7.49 15.94
C THR A 414 5.00 -8.42 15.28
N CYS A 415 4.61 -9.46 15.99
CA CYS A 415 3.45 -10.29 15.65
C CYS A 415 2.47 -10.30 16.82
N LEU A 416 1.28 -10.85 16.61
CA LEU A 416 0.28 -11.02 17.67
C LEU A 416 0.78 -11.99 18.72
N GLY A 417 0.77 -11.55 19.98
CA GLY A 417 1.04 -12.43 21.12
C GLY A 417 -0.16 -13.30 21.48
N LEU A 418 0.02 -14.22 22.43
CA LEU A 418 -1.07 -15.09 22.91
C LEU A 418 -2.24 -14.30 23.50
N ALA A 419 -1.95 -13.20 24.22
CA ALA A 419 -2.98 -12.31 24.75
C ALA A 419 -3.81 -11.64 23.64
N ASP A 420 -3.16 -11.23 22.55
CA ASP A 420 -3.85 -10.67 21.38
C ASP A 420 -4.72 -11.70 20.69
N TRP A 421 -4.25 -12.94 20.56
CA TRP A 421 -5.02 -14.05 20.02
C TRP A 421 -6.24 -14.37 20.90
N ALA A 422 -6.10 -14.34 22.23
CA ALA A 422 -7.19 -14.52 23.18
C ALA A 422 -8.25 -13.41 23.04
N ARG A 423 -7.82 -12.14 22.95
CA ARG A 423 -8.71 -11.01 22.67
C ARG A 423 -9.44 -11.19 21.34
N ARG A 424 -8.71 -11.50 20.26
CA ARG A 424 -9.31 -11.76 18.94
C ARG A 424 -10.31 -12.91 18.96
N PHE A 425 -10.07 -13.96 19.73
CA PHE A 425 -11.03 -15.06 19.89
C PHE A 425 -12.36 -14.57 20.50
N GLY A 426 -12.32 -13.64 21.45
CA GLY A 426 -13.50 -13.04 22.07
C GLY A 426 -14.26 -12.08 21.14
N GLU A 427 -13.54 -11.30 20.33
CA GLU A 427 -14.11 -10.20 19.54
C GLU A 427 -14.48 -10.59 18.09
N SER A 428 -13.77 -11.55 17.49
CA SER A 428 -13.92 -11.89 16.08
C SER A 428 -15.06 -12.88 15.83
N ARG A 429 -15.50 -12.99 14.56
CA ARG A 429 -16.50 -13.98 14.11
C ARG A 429 -16.00 -14.80 12.92
N GLY A 430 -16.63 -15.94 12.66
CA GLY A 430 -16.35 -16.78 11.49
C GLY A 430 -14.93 -17.37 11.50
N VAL A 431 -14.27 -17.35 10.34
CA VAL A 431 -12.95 -17.97 10.12
C VAL A 431 -11.89 -17.38 11.03
N GLU A 432 -11.90 -16.07 11.28
CA GLU A 432 -10.91 -15.40 12.14
C GLU A 432 -10.99 -15.93 13.58
N ARG A 433 -12.20 -16.09 14.14
CA ARG A 433 -12.40 -16.71 15.46
C ARG A 433 -11.92 -18.16 15.49
N GLN A 434 -12.17 -18.91 14.43
CA GLN A 434 -11.72 -20.31 14.32
C GLN A 434 -10.19 -20.40 14.30
N VAL A 435 -9.51 -19.54 13.53
CA VAL A 435 -8.04 -19.48 13.53
C VAL A 435 -7.52 -19.19 14.94
N SER A 436 -8.06 -18.18 15.62
CA SER A 436 -7.66 -17.87 17.01
C SER A 436 -7.86 -19.07 17.94
N ALA A 437 -8.97 -19.79 17.81
CA ALA A 437 -9.25 -20.97 18.62
C ALA A 437 -8.21 -22.08 18.41
N PHE A 438 -7.90 -22.40 17.15
CA PHE A 438 -6.90 -23.43 16.82
C PHE A 438 -5.50 -23.05 17.27
N VAL A 439 -5.11 -21.78 17.10
CA VAL A 439 -3.80 -21.27 17.58
C VAL A 439 -3.71 -21.43 19.10
N LEU A 440 -4.70 -20.96 19.85
CA LEU A 440 -4.69 -21.04 21.32
C LEU A 440 -4.70 -22.49 21.80
N ALA A 441 -5.52 -23.35 21.19
CA ALA A 441 -5.60 -24.77 21.56
C ALA A 441 -4.29 -25.51 21.26
N HIS A 442 -3.67 -25.26 20.10
CA HIS A 442 -2.37 -25.84 19.75
C HIS A 442 -1.29 -25.36 20.73
N LYS A 443 -1.20 -24.06 21.00
CA LYS A 443 -0.21 -23.48 21.92
C LYS A 443 -0.37 -23.98 23.35
N ALA A 444 -1.59 -24.31 23.78
CA ALA A 444 -1.85 -24.89 25.11
C ALA A 444 -1.34 -26.34 25.22
N ALA A 445 -1.40 -27.12 24.15
CA ALA A 445 -0.96 -28.52 24.13
C ALA A 445 0.48 -28.73 23.59
N GLU A 446 1.09 -27.70 23.02
CA GLU A 446 2.32 -27.78 22.23
C GLU A 446 3.48 -28.51 22.94
N LEU A 447 3.66 -28.28 24.23
CA LEU A 447 4.78 -28.83 25.00
C LEU A 447 4.36 -30.02 25.88
N GLU A 448 3.18 -29.96 26.49
CA GLU A 448 2.72 -30.98 27.44
C GLU A 448 2.11 -32.21 26.75
N ALA A 449 1.53 -32.03 25.56
CA ALA A 449 0.85 -33.09 24.81
C ALA A 449 0.97 -32.86 23.29
N PRO A 450 2.18 -32.95 22.70
CA PRO A 450 2.41 -32.65 21.28
C PRO A 450 1.59 -33.53 20.33
N GLU A 451 1.30 -34.79 20.71
CA GLU A 451 0.39 -35.66 19.96
C GLU A 451 -1.06 -35.13 19.94
N GLU A 452 -1.54 -34.55 21.05
CA GLU A 452 -2.86 -33.92 21.09
C GLU A 452 -2.87 -32.61 20.29
N ALA A 453 -1.80 -31.83 20.34
CA ALA A 453 -1.66 -30.62 19.52
C ALA A 453 -1.80 -30.92 18.02
N VAL A 454 -1.27 -32.06 17.56
CA VAL A 454 -1.39 -32.49 16.15
C VAL A 454 -2.82 -32.91 15.79
N LYS A 455 -3.54 -33.59 16.70
CA LYS A 455 -4.95 -33.98 16.48
C LYS A 455 -5.88 -32.79 16.32
N LEU A 456 -5.53 -31.65 16.92
CA LEU A 456 -6.30 -30.42 16.84
C LEU A 456 -6.15 -29.68 15.49
N LEU A 457 -5.24 -30.09 14.61
CA LEU A 457 -4.93 -29.32 13.41
C LEU A 457 -6.03 -29.35 12.34
N PRO A 458 -6.38 -28.21 11.71
CA PRO A 458 -7.38 -28.14 10.66
C PRO A 458 -6.84 -28.59 9.28
N LEU A 459 -6.28 -29.80 9.20
CA LEU A 459 -5.50 -30.30 8.05
C LEU A 459 -6.24 -30.35 6.71
N ARG A 460 -7.57 -30.39 6.72
CA ARG A 460 -8.41 -30.51 5.50
C ARG A 460 -9.16 -29.23 5.14
N LYS A 461 -8.92 -28.12 5.85
CA LYS A 461 -9.63 -26.85 5.67
C LYS A 461 -8.64 -25.75 5.24
N ASP A 462 -8.41 -25.59 3.93
CA ASP A 462 -7.40 -24.69 3.36
C ASP A 462 -7.25 -23.35 4.09
N ARG A 463 -8.35 -22.61 4.29
CA ARG A 463 -8.30 -21.29 4.96
C ARG A 463 -7.81 -21.36 6.41
N LEU A 464 -8.19 -22.40 7.15
CA LEU A 464 -7.77 -22.60 8.53
C LEU A 464 -6.35 -23.17 8.59
N PHE A 465 -6.02 -24.10 7.69
CA PHE A 465 -4.66 -24.62 7.53
C PHE A 465 -3.67 -23.47 7.40
N HIS A 466 -3.88 -22.59 6.42
CA HIS A 466 -2.99 -21.45 6.16
C HIS A 466 -2.97 -20.45 7.30
N GLY A 467 -4.14 -20.07 7.83
CA GLY A 467 -4.24 -19.09 8.91
C GLY A 467 -3.57 -19.55 10.20
N VAL A 468 -3.71 -20.83 10.56
CA VAL A 468 -3.11 -21.39 11.79
C VAL A 468 -1.61 -21.61 11.61
N SER A 469 -1.17 -22.17 10.48
CA SER A 469 0.28 -22.39 10.24
C SER A 469 1.05 -21.08 10.21
N HIS A 470 0.49 -20.03 9.60
CA HIS A 470 1.08 -18.69 9.58
C HIS A 470 1.21 -18.10 10.98
N ALA A 471 0.14 -18.17 11.79
CA ALA A 471 0.15 -17.65 13.16
C ALA A 471 1.15 -18.38 14.07
N LEU A 472 1.21 -19.71 14.01
CA LEU A 472 2.16 -20.51 14.79
C LEU A 472 3.60 -20.27 14.32
N GLY A 473 3.82 -20.19 13.01
CA GLY A 473 5.11 -19.85 12.44
C GLY A 473 5.62 -18.49 12.88
N TYR A 474 4.78 -17.44 12.85
CA TYR A 474 5.15 -16.10 13.32
C TYR A 474 5.53 -16.09 14.81
N LEU A 475 4.75 -16.76 15.67
CA LEU A 475 5.06 -16.89 17.09
C LEU A 475 6.44 -17.57 17.31
N LEU A 476 6.74 -18.62 16.55
CA LEU A 476 8.03 -19.29 16.61
C LEU A 476 9.17 -18.42 16.05
N GLY A 477 8.94 -17.74 14.92
CA GLY A 477 9.89 -16.82 14.31
C GLY A 477 10.24 -15.63 15.20
N ASP A 478 9.27 -15.11 15.94
CA ASP A 478 9.48 -14.04 16.93
C ASP A 478 10.40 -14.52 18.06
N ARG A 479 10.16 -15.72 18.60
CA ARG A 479 11.02 -16.35 19.62
C ARG A 479 12.43 -16.66 19.10
N LEU A 480 12.53 -17.17 17.87
CA LEU A 480 13.83 -17.41 17.20
C LEU A 480 14.65 -16.12 17.14
N TYR A 481 14.02 -15.00 16.77
CA TYR A 481 14.70 -13.72 16.72
C TYR A 481 15.14 -13.25 18.10
N ARG A 482 14.26 -13.28 19.10
CA ARG A 482 14.60 -12.84 20.47
C ARG A 482 15.76 -13.64 21.05
N ALA A 483 15.73 -14.97 20.92
CA ALA A 483 16.82 -15.83 21.38
C ALA A 483 18.14 -15.53 20.64
N PHE A 484 18.09 -15.20 19.35
CA PHE A 484 19.27 -14.79 18.58
C PHE A 484 19.81 -13.43 19.04
N ASP A 485 18.94 -12.44 19.23
CA ASP A 485 19.28 -11.08 19.67
C ASP A 485 19.86 -11.07 21.10
N GLU A 486 19.32 -11.91 21.98
CA GLU A 486 19.79 -12.13 23.35
C GLU A 486 21.05 -13.01 23.45
N GLY A 487 21.56 -13.52 22.32
CA GLY A 487 22.75 -14.37 22.27
C GLY A 487 22.56 -15.81 22.77
N ARG A 488 21.33 -16.23 23.07
CA ARG A 488 20.96 -17.62 23.43
C ARG A 488 20.98 -18.57 22.23
N LEU A 489 20.91 -18.04 21.02
CA LEU A 489 20.95 -18.80 19.77
C LEU A 489 22.19 -18.41 18.94
N ALA A 490 23.06 -19.38 18.66
CA ALA A 490 24.27 -19.10 17.90
C ALA A 490 23.99 -18.99 16.39
N LYS A 491 24.78 -18.17 15.70
CA LYS A 491 24.70 -17.99 14.24
C LYS A 491 24.83 -19.30 13.45
N ALA A 492 25.62 -20.26 13.93
CA ALA A 492 25.77 -21.57 13.30
C ALA A 492 24.44 -22.35 13.25
N GLU A 493 23.58 -22.15 14.24
CA GLU A 493 22.33 -22.87 14.42
C GLU A 493 21.24 -22.26 13.53
N VAL A 494 21.21 -20.93 13.43
CA VAL A 494 20.40 -20.22 12.43
C VAL A 494 20.77 -20.68 11.01
N ARG A 495 22.07 -20.81 10.71
CA ARG A 495 22.55 -21.31 9.41
C ARG A 495 22.10 -22.74 9.14
N ALA A 496 22.16 -23.61 10.15
CA ALA A 496 21.67 -24.98 10.03
C ALA A 496 20.17 -24.99 9.71
N LEU A 497 19.39 -24.15 10.40
CA LEU A 497 17.94 -24.07 10.19
C LEU A 497 17.56 -23.62 8.76
N PHE A 498 18.25 -22.62 8.21
CA PHE A 498 18.05 -22.19 6.82
C PHE A 498 18.42 -23.25 5.77
N ARG A 499 19.22 -24.25 6.14
CA ARG A 499 19.71 -25.31 5.24
C ARG A 499 19.04 -26.66 5.47
N ASP A 500 18.20 -26.76 6.49
CA ASP A 500 17.45 -27.99 6.79
C ASP A 500 16.33 -28.17 5.77
N PRO A 501 16.26 -29.30 5.03
CA PRO A 501 15.19 -29.57 4.07
C PRO A 501 13.83 -29.84 4.70
N PHE A 502 13.74 -29.93 6.03
CA PHE A 502 12.56 -30.31 6.80
C PHE A 502 11.96 -31.64 6.32
N ALA A 503 12.81 -32.67 6.32
CA ALA A 503 12.40 -34.05 6.02
C ALA A 503 11.44 -34.61 7.09
N ASP A 504 11.66 -34.23 8.35
CA ASP A 504 10.75 -34.45 9.48
C ASP A 504 10.41 -33.09 10.12
N ALA A 505 9.53 -32.36 9.44
CA ALA A 505 9.22 -30.97 9.78
C ALA A 505 8.49 -30.86 11.12
N ARG A 506 7.66 -31.86 11.44
CA ARG A 506 6.96 -31.94 12.72
C ARG A 506 7.96 -32.01 13.87
N THR A 507 8.90 -32.94 13.82
CA THR A 507 9.91 -33.09 14.89
C THR A 507 10.76 -31.83 15.01
N VAL A 508 11.16 -31.23 13.88
CA VAL A 508 11.92 -29.96 13.87
C VAL A 508 11.14 -28.85 14.58
N TYR A 509 9.85 -28.67 14.27
CA TYR A 509 9.03 -27.64 14.91
C TYR A 509 8.99 -27.80 16.43
N PHE A 510 8.69 -28.99 16.94
CA PHE A 510 8.60 -29.21 18.39
C PHE A 510 9.95 -29.09 19.09
N THR A 511 11.03 -29.54 18.45
CA THR A 511 12.39 -29.37 18.97
C THR A 511 12.72 -27.89 19.17
N TRP A 512 12.39 -27.03 18.20
CA TRP A 512 12.61 -25.59 18.33
C TRP A 512 11.64 -24.91 19.29
N ALA A 513 10.38 -25.36 19.35
CA ALA A 513 9.41 -24.85 20.31
C ALA A 513 9.85 -25.09 21.76
N GLU A 514 10.41 -26.27 22.05
CA GLU A 514 10.97 -26.62 23.36
C GLU A 514 12.27 -25.85 23.64
N ARG A 515 13.19 -25.81 22.66
CA ARG A 515 14.48 -25.14 22.80
C ARG A 515 14.38 -23.64 23.08
N LEU A 516 13.36 -22.98 22.52
CA LEU A 516 13.15 -21.54 22.64
C LEU A 516 12.21 -21.17 23.79
N ARG A 517 12.02 -22.08 24.74
CA ARG A 517 11.35 -21.76 26.00
C ARG A 517 12.17 -20.70 26.75
N ASP A 518 11.46 -19.79 27.40
CA ASP A 518 12.04 -18.80 28.31
C ASP A 518 12.55 -19.46 29.59
#